data_AF-A0A645IZ98-F1
#
_entry.id   AF-A0A645IZ98-F1
#
_cell.length_a   1.000
_cell.length_b   1.000
_cell.length_c   1.000
_cell.angle_alpha   90.00
_cell.angle_beta   90.00
_cell.angle_gamma   90.00
#
_symmetry.space_group_name_H-M   'P 1'
#
loop_
_entity.id
_entity.type
_entity.pdbx_description
1 polymer ?
#
loop_
_entity_poly.entity_id
_entity_poly.type
_entity_poly.pdbx_seq_one_letter_code
_entity_poly.pdbx_strand_id
1 'polypeptide(L)'
;MWARHLPDWDGPEPGERPTAYIVILQDLSLEKCIREDVGVAAQTMFLGACEKGIAGTFFGAYKRAQLINALKIPEDKYNIALVIALGYPGETVRIEPMPENGDTRYWRSADGVHHVPKRDLDSLIVAF
;
A
#
# COMPACT_ATOMS: atom_id res chain seq x y z
N MET A 1 -10.27 1.66 7.08
CA MET A 1 -9.26 2.55 7.67
C MET A 1 -8.31 2.92 6.55
N TRP A 2 -8.02 4.20 6.35
CA TRP A 2 -7.14 4.68 5.28
C TRP A 2 -5.67 4.70 5.72
N ALA A 3 -5.39 5.28 6.88
CA ALA A 3 -4.05 5.35 7.44
C ALA A 3 -4.09 5.07 8.96
N ARG A 4 -3.32 4.09 9.42
CA ARG A 4 -3.33 3.62 10.82
C ARG A 4 -2.75 4.64 11.80
N HIS A 5 -1.72 5.39 11.38
CA HIS A 5 -1.04 6.35 12.25
C HIS A 5 -1.53 7.79 12.07
N LEU A 6 -2.62 7.98 11.32
CA LEU A 6 -3.38 9.23 11.26
C LEU A 6 -4.81 8.95 11.77
N PRO A 7 -4.99 8.71 13.09
CA PRO A 7 -6.25 8.22 13.64
C PRO A 7 -7.41 9.22 13.50
N ASP A 8 -7.10 10.52 13.46
CA ASP A 8 -8.08 11.60 13.35
C ASP A 8 -8.37 11.99 11.88
N TRP A 9 -7.84 11.24 10.91
CA TRP A 9 -8.06 11.50 9.49
C TRP A 9 -9.06 10.49 8.90
N ASP A 10 -10.20 11.00 8.43
CA ASP A 10 -11.27 10.20 7.83
C ASP A 10 -10.92 9.61 6.44
N GLY A 11 -9.78 10.03 5.88
CA GLY A 11 -9.30 9.62 4.57
C GLY A 11 -9.37 10.74 3.53
N PRO A 12 -9.05 10.43 2.26
CA PRO A 12 -9.01 11.42 1.20
C PRO A 12 -10.41 11.99 0.89
N GLU A 13 -10.46 13.30 0.69
CA GLU A 13 -11.69 14.02 0.33
C GLU A 13 -12.18 13.63 -1.07
N PRO A 14 -13.47 13.88 -1.40
CA PRO A 14 -13.96 13.75 -2.76
C PRO A 14 -13.08 14.55 -3.74
N GLY A 15 -12.51 13.87 -4.75
CA GLY A 15 -11.53 14.46 -5.68
C GLY A 15 -10.08 14.03 -5.42
N GLU A 16 -9.74 13.67 -4.18
CA GLU A 16 -8.42 13.15 -3.79
C GLU A 16 -8.38 11.63 -3.64
N ARG A 17 -9.56 10.99 -3.71
CA ARG A 17 -9.68 9.54 -3.63
C ARG A 17 -8.95 8.87 -4.80
N PRO A 18 -8.37 7.67 -4.59
CA PRO A 18 -7.76 6.90 -5.67
C PRO A 18 -8.74 6.73 -6.84
N THR A 19 -8.28 7.04 -8.04
CA THR A 19 -9.08 6.98 -9.28
C THR A 19 -9.13 5.57 -9.86
N ALA A 20 -8.22 4.69 -9.44
CA ALA A 20 -8.18 3.30 -9.87
C ALA A 20 -7.71 2.36 -8.74
N TYR A 21 -8.10 1.09 -8.87
CA TYR A 21 -7.66 0.02 -7.98
C TYR A 21 -7.29 -1.21 -8.81
N ILE A 22 -6.20 -1.88 -8.45
CA ILE A 22 -5.83 -3.20 -8.96
C ILE A 22 -6.03 -4.19 -7.83
N VAL A 23 -6.90 -5.17 -8.04
CA VAL A 23 -7.13 -6.27 -7.08
C VAL A 23 -6.37 -7.50 -7.57
N ILE A 24 -5.30 -7.85 -6.86
CA ILE A 24 -4.47 -9.01 -7.17
C ILE A 24 -5.11 -10.24 -6.53
N LEU A 25 -5.46 -11.22 -7.37
CA LEU A 25 -6.07 -12.46 -6.95
C LEU A 25 -5.04 -13.59 -6.96
N GLN A 26 -5.09 -14.42 -5.93
CA GLN A 26 -4.47 -15.73 -5.90
C GLN A 26 -5.46 -16.75 -6.46
N ASP A 27 -5.03 -17.55 -7.43
CA ASP A 27 -5.73 -18.76 -7.89
C ASP A 27 -5.51 -19.90 -6.88
N LEU A 28 -6.60 -20.47 -6.37
CA LEU A 28 -6.60 -21.53 -5.37
C LEU A 28 -6.40 -22.93 -5.97
N SER A 29 -6.50 -23.08 -7.30
CA SER A 29 -6.19 -24.34 -7.99
C SER A 29 -4.70 -24.57 -8.19
N LEU A 30 -3.90 -23.50 -8.06
CA LEU A 30 -2.45 -23.56 -8.11
C LEU A 30 -1.88 -23.85 -6.71
N GLU A 31 -0.58 -24.12 -6.64
CA GLU A 31 0.10 -24.11 -5.35
C GLU A 31 -0.12 -22.78 -4.63
N LYS A 32 -0.07 -22.80 -3.29
CA LYS A 32 -0.27 -21.60 -2.49
C LYS A 32 0.64 -20.50 -3.02
N CYS A 33 0.01 -19.42 -3.49
CA CYS A 33 0.69 -18.26 -4.01
C CYS A 33 1.69 -17.78 -2.96
N ILE A 34 2.94 -17.79 -3.38
CA ILE A 34 4.06 -17.41 -2.55
C ILE A 34 3.96 -15.88 -2.43
N ARG A 35 4.04 -15.35 -1.20
CA ARG A 35 3.88 -13.90 -0.96
C ARG A 35 4.90 -13.07 -1.74
N GLU A 36 6.01 -13.70 -2.07
CA GLU A 36 7.10 -13.23 -2.89
C GLU A 36 6.61 -12.92 -4.31
N ASP A 37 5.83 -13.80 -4.95
CA ASP A 37 5.28 -13.55 -6.29
C ASP A 37 4.34 -12.35 -6.28
N VAL A 38 3.45 -12.28 -5.28
CA VAL A 38 2.54 -11.14 -5.09
C VAL A 38 3.33 -9.86 -4.91
N GLY A 39 4.37 -9.89 -4.07
CA GLY A 39 5.23 -8.74 -3.80
C GLY A 39 5.97 -8.26 -5.05
N VAL A 40 6.59 -9.17 -5.81
CA VAL A 40 7.31 -8.86 -7.05
C VAL A 40 6.37 -8.27 -8.09
N ALA A 41 5.22 -8.89 -8.32
CA ALA A 41 4.23 -8.40 -9.28
C ALA A 41 3.69 -7.02 -8.86
N ALA A 42 3.32 -6.87 -7.59
CA ALA A 42 2.78 -5.62 -7.07
C ALA A 42 3.79 -4.47 -7.15
N GLN A 43 5.03 -4.70 -6.71
CA GLN A 43 6.08 -3.69 -6.76
C GLN A 43 6.43 -3.32 -8.20
N THR A 44 6.48 -4.29 -9.13
CA THR A 44 6.76 -4.02 -10.55
C THR A 44 5.68 -3.13 -11.17
N MET A 45 4.40 -3.47 -10.95
CA MET A 45 3.28 -2.63 -11.41
C MET A 45 3.33 -1.23 -10.78
N PHE A 46 3.66 -1.15 -9.49
CA PHE A 46 3.74 0.10 -8.76
C PHE A 46 4.84 1.03 -9.30
N LEU A 47 6.04 0.49 -9.53
CA LEU A 47 7.14 1.26 -10.13
C LEU A 47 6.82 1.72 -11.54
N GLY A 48 6.15 0.88 -12.35
CA GLY A 48 5.67 1.28 -13.67
C GLY A 48 4.61 2.37 -13.64
N ALA A 49 3.77 2.41 -12.60
CA ALA A 49 2.84 3.52 -12.35
C ALA A 49 3.61 4.81 -11.99
N CYS A 50 4.57 4.71 -11.06
CA CYS A 50 5.41 5.84 -10.65
C CYS A 50 6.18 6.46 -11.82
N GLU A 51 6.75 5.63 -12.72
CA GLU A 51 7.42 6.08 -13.94
C GLU A 51 6.50 6.96 -14.82
N LYS A 52 5.20 6.68 -14.80
CA LYS A 52 4.18 7.41 -15.55
C LYS A 52 3.57 8.58 -14.77
N GLY A 53 4.15 8.96 -13.63
CA GLY A 53 3.63 10.03 -12.77
C GLY A 53 2.37 9.67 -11.98
N ILE A 54 2.07 8.37 -11.86
CA ILE A 54 0.95 7.86 -11.06
C ILE A 54 1.52 7.37 -9.72
N ALA A 55 0.92 7.81 -8.61
CA ALA A 55 1.24 7.31 -7.28
C ALA A 55 0.21 6.29 -6.82
N GLY A 56 0.46 5.69 -5.66
CA GLY A 56 -0.48 4.77 -5.06
C GLY A 56 -0.10 4.33 -3.66
N THR A 57 -0.82 3.32 -3.16
CA THR A 57 -0.48 2.63 -1.93
C THR A 57 -0.95 1.18 -1.96
N PHE A 58 -0.22 0.31 -1.27
CA PHE A 58 -0.60 -1.08 -1.08
C PHE A 58 -1.60 -1.19 0.08
N PHE A 59 -2.80 -1.66 -0.21
CA PHE A 59 -3.88 -1.85 0.76
C PHE A 59 -3.92 -3.30 1.27
N GLY A 60 -3.49 -3.48 2.52
CA GLY A 60 -3.75 -4.72 3.28
C GLY A 60 -5.03 -4.65 4.13
N ALA A 61 -5.50 -3.45 4.48
CA ALA A 61 -6.64 -3.23 5.37
C ALA A 61 -7.90 -2.83 4.60
N TYR A 62 -8.68 -3.81 4.16
CA TYR A 62 -9.94 -3.61 3.42
C TYR A 62 -11.04 -4.56 3.88
N LYS A 63 -12.30 -4.25 3.54
CA LYS A 63 -13.46 -5.08 3.88
C LYS A 63 -13.59 -6.22 2.86
N ARG A 64 -12.83 -7.32 3.05
CA ARG A 64 -12.71 -8.45 2.11
C ARG A 64 -14.05 -8.95 1.58
N ALA A 65 -15.00 -9.29 2.46
CA ALA A 65 -16.31 -9.81 2.05
C ALA A 65 -17.10 -8.82 1.18
N GLN A 66 -17.03 -7.52 1.49
CA GLN A 66 -17.71 -6.49 0.70
C GLN A 66 -17.08 -6.34 -0.68
N LEU A 67 -15.74 -6.37 -0.76
CA LEU A 67 -15.00 -6.26 -2.02
C LEU A 67 -15.28 -7.46 -2.93
N ILE A 68 -15.30 -8.66 -2.37
CA ILE A 68 -15.63 -9.90 -3.10
C ILE A 68 -17.03 -9.84 -3.68
N ASN A 69 -18.01 -9.46 -2.87
CA ASN A 69 -19.39 -9.33 -3.35
C ASN A 69 -19.52 -8.26 -4.44
N ALA A 70 -18.88 -7.10 -4.25
CA ALA A 70 -18.92 -6.00 -5.20
C ALA A 70 -18.32 -6.39 -6.57
N LEU A 71 -17.22 -7.15 -6.55
CA LEU A 71 -16.51 -7.59 -7.76
C LEU A 71 -16.97 -8.97 -8.26
N LYS A 72 -17.91 -9.62 -7.57
CA LYS A 72 -18.42 -10.97 -7.87
C LYS A 72 -17.30 -12.00 -8.02
N ILE A 73 -16.32 -11.95 -7.11
CA ILE A 73 -15.17 -12.87 -7.13
C ILE A 73 -15.63 -14.27 -6.69
N PRO A 74 -15.40 -15.34 -7.46
CA PRO A 74 -15.74 -16.70 -7.07
C PRO A 74 -14.76 -17.21 -6.00
N GLU A 75 -15.20 -17.22 -4.74
CA GLU A 75 -14.37 -17.53 -3.57
C GLU A 75 -13.89 -18.98 -3.49
N ASP A 76 -14.54 -19.89 -4.22
CA ASP A 76 -14.11 -21.27 -4.39
C ASP A 76 -12.84 -21.39 -5.26
N LYS A 77 -12.53 -20.36 -6.06
CA LYS A 77 -11.40 -20.33 -7.00
C LYS A 77 -10.34 -19.30 -6.67
N TYR A 78 -10.73 -18.17 -6.07
CA TYR A 78 -9.81 -17.05 -5.86
C TYR A 78 -9.83 -16.51 -4.43
N ASN A 79 -8.66 -16.10 -3.97
CA ASN A 79 -8.51 -15.27 -2.79
C ASN A 79 -7.92 -13.90 -3.17
N ILE A 80 -8.35 -12.83 -2.50
CA ILE A 80 -7.72 -11.52 -2.67
C ILE A 80 -6.37 -11.55 -1.94
N ALA A 81 -5.29 -11.40 -2.68
CA ALA A 81 -3.93 -11.39 -2.16
C ALA A 81 -3.50 -9.98 -1.72
N LEU A 82 -3.74 -8.98 -2.57
CA LEU A 82 -3.38 -7.59 -2.32
C LEU A 82 -4.27 -6.64 -3.14
N VAL A 83 -4.46 -5.42 -2.67
CA VAL A 83 -5.06 -4.34 -3.44
C VAL A 83 -4.04 -3.22 -3.61
N ILE A 84 -3.92 -2.67 -4.81
CA ILE A 84 -3.15 -1.45 -5.08
C ILE A 84 -4.13 -0.34 -5.39
N ALA A 85 -4.14 0.72 -4.59
CA ALA A 85 -4.87 1.94 -4.91
C ALA A 85 -3.95 2.85 -5.72
N LEU A 86 -4.46 3.45 -6.80
CA LEU A 86 -3.71 4.28 -7.73
C LEU A 86 -4.41 5.62 -7.97
N GLY A 87 -3.62 6.68 -8.14
CA GLY A 87 -4.11 8.02 -8.44
C GLY A 87 -2.97 8.99 -8.74
N TYR A 88 -3.32 10.21 -9.12
CA TYR A 88 -2.32 11.26 -9.27
C TYR A 88 -1.95 11.82 -7.88
N PRO A 89 -0.66 12.15 -7.64
CA PRO A 89 -0.22 12.66 -6.34
C PRO A 89 -0.99 13.92 -5.93
N GLY A 90 -1.69 13.85 -4.79
CA GLY A 90 -2.36 14.98 -4.15
C GLY A 90 -1.67 15.48 -2.88
N GLU A 91 -0.60 14.81 -2.44
CA GLU A 91 0.14 15.17 -1.23
C GLU A 91 1.66 15.12 -1.48
N THR A 92 2.42 15.84 -0.67
CA THR A 92 3.88 15.76 -0.67
C THR A 92 4.33 14.71 0.33
N VAL A 93 5.15 13.75 -0.10
CA VAL A 93 5.73 12.73 0.78
C VAL A 93 7.21 13.05 1.00
N ARG A 94 7.65 13.00 2.25
CA ARG A 94 9.06 13.13 2.64
C ARG A 94 9.52 11.87 3.36
N ILE A 95 10.64 11.32 2.90
CA ILE A 95 11.35 10.25 3.62
C ILE A 95 12.17 10.92 4.73
N GLU A 96 12.01 10.41 5.95
CA GLU A 96 12.78 10.87 7.11
C GLU A 96 13.73 9.76 7.57
N PRO A 97 14.90 10.10 8.14
CA PRO A 97 15.73 9.13 8.84
C PRO A 97 14.94 8.48 9.98
N MET A 98 15.20 7.20 10.23
CA MET A 98 14.65 6.51 11.38
C MET A 98 15.14 7.19 12.68
N PRO A 99 14.24 7.55 13.62
CA PRO A 99 14.66 8.05 14.91
C PRO A 99 15.37 6.97 15.74
N GLU A 100 16.24 7.37 16.67
CA GLU A 100 17.02 6.45 17.53
C GLU A 100 16.15 5.46 18.32
N ASN A 101 14.92 5.86 18.66
CA ASN A 101 13.95 5.01 19.36
C ASN A 101 13.30 3.95 18.45
N GLY A 102 13.62 3.93 17.16
CA GLY A 102 13.10 2.97 16.17
C GLY A 102 11.63 3.16 15.82
N ASP A 103 11.03 4.32 16.11
CA ASP A 103 9.63 4.59 15.81
C ASP A 103 9.38 4.66 14.31
N THR A 104 8.54 3.74 13.81
CA THR A 104 8.21 3.61 12.39
C THR A 104 6.92 4.33 11.99
N ARG A 105 6.24 4.96 12.95
CA ARG A 105 4.97 5.64 12.71
C ARG A 105 5.19 6.85 11.80
N TYR A 106 4.48 6.88 10.68
CA TYR A 106 4.39 8.08 9.83
C TYR A 106 3.49 9.13 10.49
N TRP A 107 3.70 10.40 10.13
CA TRP A 107 2.88 11.52 10.58
C TRP A 107 2.65 12.52 9.43
N ARG A 108 1.71 13.44 9.65
CA ARG A 108 1.48 14.57 8.74
C ARG A 108 1.80 15.87 9.50
N SER A 109 2.65 16.71 8.92
CA SER A 109 2.99 18.01 9.48
C SER A 109 1.88 19.03 9.24
N ALA A 110 1.95 20.18 9.92
CA ALA A 110 0.94 21.23 9.83
C ALA A 110 0.80 21.84 8.41
N ASP A 111 1.86 21.80 7.61
CA ASP A 111 1.88 22.20 6.19
C ASP A 111 1.42 21.07 5.24
N GLY A 112 0.95 19.93 5.78
CA GLY A 112 0.34 18.85 5.01
C GLY A 112 1.32 17.83 4.43
N VAL A 113 2.62 17.92 4.71
CA VAL A 113 3.62 16.96 4.24
C VAL A 113 3.47 15.63 5.00
N HIS A 114 3.48 14.51 4.28
CA HIS A 114 3.45 13.16 4.83
C HIS A 114 4.89 12.66 5.06
N HIS A 115 5.27 12.46 6.32
CA HIS A 115 6.62 12.05 6.70
C HIS A 115 6.67 10.54 6.99
N VAL A 116 7.63 9.85 6.38
CA VAL A 116 7.79 8.39 6.50
C VAL A 116 9.19 8.04 6.99
N PRO A 117 9.34 7.59 8.24
CA PRO A 117 10.63 7.11 8.76
C PRO A 117 11.13 5.88 8.00
N LYS A 118 12.40 5.90 7.59
CA LYS A 118 13.07 4.77 6.94
C LYS A 118 14.40 4.49 7.61
N ARG A 119 14.68 3.18 7.79
CA ARG A 119 15.99 2.68 8.19
C ARG A 119 17.03 3.10 7.16
N ASP A 120 18.22 3.46 7.63
CA ASP A 120 19.39 3.62 6.76
C ASP A 120 19.89 2.26 6.25
N LEU A 121 20.83 2.30 5.31
CA LEU A 121 21.37 1.08 4.71
C LEU A 121 22.13 0.21 5.72
N ASP A 122 22.93 0.83 6.59
CA ASP A 122 23.80 0.12 7.53
C ASP A 122 22.99 -0.68 8.55
N SER A 123 21.85 -0.14 9.02
CA SER A 123 20.93 -0.85 9.91
C SER A 123 20.12 -1.97 9.24
N LEU A 124 20.13 -2.06 7.91
CA LEU A 124 19.51 -3.16 7.15
C LEU A 124 20.47 -4.35 6.95
N ILE A 125 21.78 -4.12 7.04
CA ILE A 125 22.80 -5.15 6.81
C ILE A 125 23.15 -5.81 8.14
N VAL A 126 22.98 -7.13 8.23
CA VAL A 126 23.37 -7.93 9.40
C VAL A 126 24.53 -8.85 9.03
N ALA A 127 25.54 -8.90 9.88
CA ALA A 127 26.65 -9.85 9.80
C ALA A 127 26.50 -10.90 10.91
N PHE A 128 26.82 -12.15 10.59
CA PHE A 128 26.79 -13.29 11.52
C PHE A 128 28.19 -13.90 11.64
#